data_AF-A0A2M8EEQ1-F1
#
_entry.id   AF-A0A2M8EEQ1-F1
#
_cell.length_a   1.000
_cell.length_b   1.000
_cell.length_c   1.000
_cell.angle_alpha   90.00
_cell.angle_beta   90.00
_cell.angle_gamma   90.00
#
_symmetry.space_group_name_H-M   'P 1'
#
loop_
_entity.id
_entity.type
_entity.pdbx_description
1 polymer ?
#
loop_
_entity_poly.entity_id
_entity_poly.type
_entity_poly.pdbx_seq_one_letter_code
_entity_poly.pdbx_strand_id
1 'polypeptide(L)'
;MNPRPIGPAWRGRPAWRILDTAFDDGSTFLTTWHRWQGDPQRPRMLHYVALCDAPCSAQNLQRVAVSQPHLAKLAHTLSKRWFGLLPGFHRFLLEDGQVVLTLCVGERLSLLRAQQFEADAVELALPACEPAQLPWLIKALARCCRRGTALSLRQMDGIDQPALRMALKQSGFTVSPQVAPSEPTAQEPLRGYFDPPWVLKNTRHDTPTTALALGRCAVIGAGLAGASVAAALARRGWQVQVLDQAATPATGASGLPVGLVVPHVSSDDCALSKLSRAGVRLMLQQAGDLLQAGEDWAPSGVLERQIGGTPQQPPHWPLAGQAWFNPVDEAHTTPALDVGIWHHQGAWIKPAALVKAWLQQPGVQFQAHAKVADLRQEDGIWALLDNADQVLSRANCVVFANARGAFELLHKLKHTTQHLKGLEAYLPNTQGMLGLLNWSQHHPLANEDFSVFPVNGSGSMIPGIPIEGGKAWFMGSSYQPDTQPERSDLANQAINFAHLQQLLPGLAQQLASRFASKELKHWKGTRCVTQDRLPAVGPLSREAHPSLWLCAGMGSRGLSFSVLCAELLAARLCGEPWPIEAKLARLLDALRG
;
A
#
# COMPACT_ATOMS: atom_id res chain seq x y z
N MET A 1 45.81 18.99 -1.69
CA MET A 1 44.48 18.88 -2.30
C MET A 1 43.46 19.11 -1.21
N ASN A 2 42.73 20.22 -1.24
CA ASN A 2 41.68 20.49 -0.26
C ASN A 2 40.61 19.39 -0.33
N PRO A 3 40.19 18.79 0.80
CA PRO A 3 39.07 17.86 0.78
C PRO A 3 37.82 18.65 0.37
N ARG A 4 37.15 18.17 -0.69
CA ARG A 4 35.82 18.66 -1.05
C ARG A 4 34.94 18.65 0.21
N PRO A 5 34.10 19.66 0.45
CA PRO A 5 33.15 19.61 1.55
C PRO A 5 32.33 18.32 1.42
N ILE A 6 32.44 17.44 2.42
CA ILE A 6 31.75 16.15 2.44
C ILE A 6 30.27 16.45 2.66
N GLY A 7 29.52 16.58 1.56
CA GLY A 7 28.06 16.60 1.61
C GLY A 7 27.50 15.27 2.12
N PRO A 8 26.18 15.18 2.39
CA PRO A 8 25.56 13.94 2.84
C PRO A 8 25.89 12.77 1.90
N ALA A 9 26.13 11.58 2.47
CA ALA A 9 26.53 10.38 1.73
C ALA A 9 25.51 9.93 0.65
N TRP A 10 24.28 10.46 0.68
CA TRP A 10 23.22 10.17 -0.28
C TRP A 10 23.33 10.90 -1.62
N ARG A 11 24.21 11.91 -1.75
CA ARG A 11 24.25 12.75 -2.96
C ARG A 11 24.60 11.92 -4.20
N GLY A 12 23.86 12.15 -5.28
CA GLY A 12 24.04 11.44 -6.56
C GLY A 12 23.49 10.00 -6.58
N ARG A 13 22.81 9.55 -5.53
CA ARG A 13 22.09 8.27 -5.53
C ARG A 13 20.64 8.44 -5.99
N PRO A 14 20.04 7.49 -6.72
CA PRO A 14 18.63 7.57 -7.09
C PRO A 14 17.70 7.41 -5.88
N ALA A 15 18.10 6.58 -4.91
CA ALA A 15 17.41 6.36 -3.66
C ALA A 15 18.41 6.24 -2.51
N TRP A 16 17.98 6.56 -1.30
CA TRP A 16 18.74 6.33 -0.07
C TRP A 16 17.86 5.66 0.99
N ARG A 17 18.36 4.59 1.60
CA ARG A 17 17.62 3.74 2.54
C ARG A 17 18.30 3.77 3.91
N ILE A 18 17.56 4.21 4.91
CA ILE A 18 18.02 4.32 6.30
C ILE A 18 17.28 3.28 7.13
N LEU A 19 18.01 2.54 7.94
CA LEU A 19 17.47 1.69 9.00
C LEU A 19 17.78 2.31 10.36
N ASP A 20 16.75 2.77 11.04
CA ASP A 20 16.81 3.31 12.40
C ASP A 20 16.28 2.25 13.39
N THR A 21 17.13 1.83 14.32
CA THR A 21 16.76 0.75 15.25
C THR A 21 15.93 1.23 16.43
N ALA A 22 15.68 2.54 16.56
CA ALA A 22 14.72 3.09 17.52
C ALA A 22 14.10 4.41 17.00
N PHE A 23 12.78 4.45 16.75
CA PHE A 23 12.12 5.68 16.28
C PHE A 23 12.07 6.78 17.36
N ASP A 24 12.07 6.40 18.64
CA ASP A 24 12.03 7.30 19.79
C ASP A 24 10.86 8.30 19.71
N ASP A 25 11.15 9.60 19.73
CA ASP A 25 10.19 10.70 19.57
C ASP A 25 10.03 11.17 18.11
N GLY A 26 10.71 10.52 17.16
CA GLY A 26 10.71 10.88 15.75
C GLY A 26 11.65 12.02 15.35
N SER A 27 12.40 12.60 16.30
CA SER A 27 13.30 13.75 16.02
C SER A 27 14.37 13.43 14.97
N THR A 28 14.99 12.25 15.02
CA THR A 28 15.98 11.79 14.03
C THR A 28 15.37 11.73 12.63
N PHE A 29 14.18 11.15 12.50
CA PHE A 29 13.46 11.08 11.23
C PHE A 29 13.12 12.47 10.70
N LEU A 30 12.51 13.33 11.52
CA LEU A 30 12.09 14.69 11.12
C LEU A 30 13.29 15.55 10.69
N THR A 31 14.40 15.45 11.41
CA THR A 31 15.66 16.12 11.05
C THR A 31 16.20 15.62 9.72
N THR A 32 16.17 14.30 9.51
CA THR A 32 16.62 13.67 8.26
C THR A 32 15.76 14.08 7.07
N TRP A 33 14.44 14.10 7.26
CA TRP A 33 13.48 14.58 6.27
C TRP A 33 13.73 16.06 5.94
N HIS A 34 13.90 16.92 6.93
CA HIS A 34 14.21 18.34 6.71
C HIS A 34 15.51 18.53 5.92
N ARG A 35 16.57 17.79 6.26
CA ARG A 35 17.84 17.83 5.52
C ARG A 35 17.68 17.37 4.07
N TRP A 36 16.87 16.34 3.83
CA TRP A 36 16.55 15.90 2.48
C TRP A 36 15.82 17.00 1.70
N GLN A 37 14.82 17.67 2.29
CA GLN A 37 14.12 18.79 1.63
C GLN A 37 15.06 19.96 1.29
N GLY A 38 16.06 20.23 2.13
CA GLY A 38 17.02 21.31 1.94
C GLY A 38 18.17 21.01 0.99
N ASP A 39 18.41 19.75 0.60
CA ASP A 39 19.55 19.38 -0.24
C ASP A 39 19.18 19.36 -1.74
N PRO A 40 19.74 20.27 -2.58
CA PRO A 40 19.47 20.27 -4.02
C PRO A 40 20.01 19.03 -4.74
N GLN A 41 20.95 18.30 -4.12
CA GLN A 41 21.52 17.05 -4.62
C GLN A 41 20.93 15.81 -3.94
N ARG A 42 19.76 15.97 -3.29
CA ARG A 42 19.04 14.88 -2.64
C ARG A 42 18.73 13.73 -3.60
N PRO A 43 18.69 12.48 -3.10
CA PRO A 43 18.17 11.37 -3.88
C PRO A 43 16.69 11.59 -4.20
N ARG A 44 16.22 11.00 -5.31
CA ARG A 44 14.80 11.07 -5.70
C ARG A 44 13.89 10.44 -4.64
N MET A 45 14.34 9.33 -4.05
CA MET A 45 13.62 8.62 -3.00
C MET A 45 14.43 8.58 -1.71
N LEU A 46 13.81 8.93 -0.59
CA LEU A 46 14.32 8.67 0.75
C LEU A 46 13.44 7.63 1.42
N HIS A 47 14.00 6.47 1.72
CA HIS A 47 13.35 5.43 2.49
C HIS A 47 13.89 5.43 3.91
N TYR A 48 13.02 5.60 4.89
CA TYR A 48 13.35 5.54 6.31
C TYR A 48 12.57 4.40 6.95
N VAL A 49 13.27 3.38 7.44
CA VAL A 49 12.68 2.26 8.18
C VAL A 49 13.04 2.45 9.64
N ALA A 50 12.05 2.60 10.51
CA ALA A 50 12.28 2.82 11.93
C ALA A 50 11.60 1.75 12.78
N LEU A 51 12.32 1.21 13.74
CA LEU A 51 11.80 0.21 14.68
C LEU A 51 11.33 0.89 15.97
N CYS A 52 10.24 0.42 16.56
CA CYS A 52 9.86 0.83 17.91
C CYS A 52 9.11 -0.30 18.61
N ASP A 53 9.37 -0.48 19.90
CA ASP A 53 8.63 -1.46 20.70
C ASP A 53 7.19 -0.96 20.93
N ALA A 54 7.03 0.33 21.21
CA ALA A 54 5.77 1.05 21.22
C ALA A 54 5.93 2.42 20.52
N PRO A 55 4.97 2.82 19.66
CA PRO A 55 5.04 4.09 18.96
C PRO A 55 4.78 5.26 19.94
N CYS A 56 5.48 6.38 19.74
CA CYS A 56 5.17 7.61 20.45
C CYS A 56 3.79 8.15 20.05
N SER A 57 3.20 9.03 20.87
CA SER A 57 1.92 9.65 20.54
C SER A 57 2.07 10.72 19.46
N ALA A 58 0.96 11.03 18.76
CA ALA A 58 0.94 12.15 17.81
C ALA A 58 1.29 13.50 18.47
N GLN A 59 0.95 13.69 19.76
CA GLN A 59 1.35 14.87 20.52
C GLN A 59 2.87 14.90 20.77
N ASN A 60 3.52 13.75 20.98
CA ASN A 60 4.98 13.70 21.15
C ASN A 60 5.70 14.12 19.86
N LEU A 61 5.22 13.71 18.69
CA LEU A 61 5.74 14.21 17.41
C LEU A 61 5.67 15.74 17.33
N GLN A 62 4.56 16.34 17.78
CA GLN A 62 4.39 17.79 17.79
C GLN A 62 5.28 18.48 18.84
N ARG A 63 5.61 17.84 19.96
CA ARG A 63 6.52 18.40 20.97
C ARG A 63 7.94 18.59 20.44
N VAL A 64 8.39 17.76 19.49
CA VAL A 64 9.68 17.97 18.80
C VAL A 64 9.75 19.36 18.16
N ALA A 65 8.62 19.88 17.67
CA ALA A 65 8.55 21.22 17.08
C ALA A 65 8.76 22.35 18.09
N VAL A 66 8.55 22.11 19.39
CA VAL A 66 8.77 23.11 20.45
C VAL A 66 10.26 23.38 20.62
N SER A 67 11.09 22.32 20.65
CA SER A 67 12.55 22.46 20.75
C SER A 67 13.21 22.76 19.41
N GLN A 68 12.58 22.37 18.30
CA GLN A 68 13.10 22.57 16.94
C GLN A 68 12.03 23.16 16.00
N PRO A 69 11.78 24.49 16.07
CA PRO A 69 10.68 25.14 15.33
C PRO A 69 10.71 24.92 13.81
N HIS A 70 11.90 24.76 13.22
CA HIS A 70 12.07 24.49 11.79
C HIS A 70 11.47 23.13 11.36
N LEU A 71 11.20 22.21 12.29
CA LEU A 71 10.57 20.91 12.04
C LEU A 71 9.03 20.94 12.17
N ALA A 72 8.43 22.05 12.60
CA ALA A 72 7.01 22.13 12.96
C ALA A 72 6.06 21.67 11.84
N LYS A 73 6.32 22.10 10.59
CA LYS A 73 5.50 21.70 9.43
C LYS A 73 5.56 20.20 9.17
N LEU A 74 6.74 19.59 9.33
CA LEU A 74 6.96 18.16 9.10
C LEU A 74 6.30 17.33 10.19
N ALA A 75 6.50 17.73 11.45
CA ALA A 75 5.86 17.12 12.62
C ALA A 75 4.33 17.13 12.50
N HIS A 76 3.74 18.26 12.10
CA HIS A 76 2.29 18.39 11.89
C HIS A 76 1.78 17.53 10.74
N THR A 77 2.53 17.46 9.65
CA THR A 77 2.16 16.62 8.49
C THR A 77 2.14 15.15 8.89
N LEU A 78 3.16 14.69 9.63
CA LEU A 78 3.22 13.31 10.10
C LEU A 78 2.14 13.02 11.15
N SER A 79 1.93 13.92 12.12
CA SER A 79 1.00 13.69 13.24
C SER A 79 -0.45 13.51 12.78
N LYS A 80 -0.88 14.20 11.71
CA LYS A 80 -2.21 14.02 11.10
C LYS A 80 -2.45 12.60 10.56
N ARG A 81 -1.39 11.88 10.20
CA ARG A 81 -1.46 10.52 9.66
C ARG A 81 -1.16 9.45 10.73
N TRP A 82 -0.81 9.88 11.94
CA TRP A 82 -0.26 9.06 13.03
C TRP A 82 -1.34 8.44 13.92
N PHE A 83 -2.07 7.47 13.39
CA PHE A 83 -3.16 6.77 14.08
C PHE A 83 -3.00 5.25 13.93
N GLY A 84 -3.69 4.46 14.76
CA GLY A 84 -3.93 3.05 14.42
C GLY A 84 -2.69 2.15 14.39
N LEU A 85 -1.64 2.49 15.15
CA LEU A 85 -0.32 1.86 15.10
C LEU A 85 -0.25 0.59 15.96
N LEU A 86 -0.86 -0.48 15.46
CA LEU A 86 -0.82 -1.82 16.02
C LEU A 86 0.54 -2.51 15.77
N PRO A 87 0.87 -3.64 16.41
CA PRO A 87 2.04 -4.44 16.03
C PRO A 87 2.05 -4.77 14.53
N GLY A 88 3.19 -4.54 13.87
CA GLY A 88 3.38 -4.73 12.43
C GLY A 88 3.96 -3.50 11.72
N PHE A 89 3.85 -3.46 10.40
CA PHE A 89 4.48 -2.42 9.57
C PHE A 89 3.45 -1.35 9.15
N HIS A 90 3.84 -0.07 9.28
CA HIS A 90 3.01 1.08 8.91
C HIS A 90 3.77 1.99 7.95
N ARG A 91 3.29 2.09 6.71
CA ARG A 91 3.89 2.92 5.67
C ARG A 91 3.22 4.29 5.59
N PHE A 92 4.05 5.33 5.57
CA PHE A 92 3.65 6.72 5.34
C PHE A 92 4.35 7.25 4.08
N LEU A 93 3.57 7.82 3.16
CA LEU A 93 4.02 8.40 1.90
C LEU A 93 4.04 9.93 2.04
N LEU A 94 5.20 10.54 2.19
CA LEU A 94 5.37 11.97 2.45
C LEU A 94 6.08 12.64 1.27
N GLU A 95 5.95 13.96 1.11
CA GLU A 95 6.53 14.70 -0.03
C GLU A 95 6.18 14.08 -1.37
N ASP A 96 4.88 14.00 -1.68
CA ASP A 96 4.37 13.35 -2.89
C ASP A 96 4.85 11.89 -3.04
N GLY A 97 5.10 11.22 -1.90
CA GLY A 97 5.60 9.86 -1.83
C GLY A 97 7.09 9.68 -2.10
N GLN A 98 7.88 10.76 -2.13
CA GLN A 98 9.34 10.71 -2.29
C GLN A 98 10.07 10.46 -0.96
N VAL A 99 9.47 10.84 0.17
CA VAL A 99 9.95 10.50 1.51
C VAL A 99 9.03 9.44 2.10
N VAL A 100 9.58 8.26 2.31
CA VAL A 100 8.80 7.07 2.66
C VAL A 100 9.24 6.57 4.03
N LEU A 101 8.36 6.68 5.03
CA LEU A 101 8.58 6.13 6.37
C LEU A 101 7.90 4.75 6.47
N THR A 102 8.63 3.70 6.89
CA THR A 102 8.03 2.46 7.42
C THR A 102 8.30 2.46 8.91
N LEU A 103 7.26 2.64 9.71
CA LEU A 103 7.35 2.40 11.14
C LEU A 103 7.03 0.93 11.42
N CYS A 104 7.96 0.21 12.02
CA CYS A 104 7.82 -1.19 12.41
C CYS A 104 7.59 -1.27 13.92
N VAL A 105 6.40 -1.72 14.33
CA VAL A 105 5.99 -1.77 15.74
C VAL A 105 6.07 -3.21 16.26
N GLY A 106 6.82 -3.43 17.33
CA GLY A 106 6.98 -4.74 17.97
C GLY A 106 8.42 -5.03 18.42
N GLU A 107 8.68 -6.30 18.78
CA GLU A 107 9.96 -6.73 19.32
C GLU A 107 11.10 -6.64 18.28
N ARG A 108 12.17 -5.93 18.65
CA ARG A 108 13.25 -5.50 17.74
C ARG A 108 13.92 -6.63 16.95
N LEU A 109 14.28 -7.76 17.58
CA LEU A 109 14.94 -8.87 16.88
C LEU A 109 14.01 -9.49 15.82
N SER A 110 12.74 -9.65 16.16
CA SER A 110 11.70 -10.14 15.25
C SER A 110 11.48 -9.17 14.09
N LEU A 111 11.43 -7.86 14.36
CA LEU A 111 11.30 -6.83 13.33
C LEU A 111 12.50 -6.79 12.38
N LEU A 112 13.73 -6.87 12.89
CA LEU A 112 14.94 -6.94 12.07
C LEU A 112 14.93 -8.18 11.16
N ARG A 113 14.50 -9.32 11.68
CA ARG A 113 14.37 -10.57 10.89
C ARG A 113 13.29 -10.50 9.81
N ALA A 114 12.29 -9.64 9.98
CA ALA A 114 11.19 -9.47 9.03
C ALA A 114 11.51 -8.55 7.84
N GLN A 115 12.62 -7.79 7.90
CA GLN A 115 13.01 -6.83 6.86
C GLN A 115 13.39 -7.52 5.54
N GLN A 116 13.08 -6.85 4.43
CA GLN A 116 13.38 -7.29 3.06
C GLN A 116 13.98 -6.13 2.26
N PHE A 117 15.19 -5.69 2.61
CA PHE A 117 15.97 -4.70 1.87
C PHE A 117 17.41 -4.65 2.38
N GLU A 118 18.24 -3.88 1.68
CA GLU A 118 19.59 -3.51 2.12
C GLU A 118 19.66 -1.99 2.37
N ALA A 119 20.11 -1.60 3.56
CA ALA A 119 20.27 -0.23 4.00
C ALA A 119 21.53 0.41 3.44
N ASP A 120 21.46 1.70 3.15
CA ASP A 120 22.62 2.54 2.84
C ASP A 120 23.26 3.11 4.09
N ALA A 121 22.44 3.38 5.10
CA ALA A 121 22.87 3.84 6.41
C ALA A 121 22.05 3.18 7.53
N VAL A 122 22.69 3.00 8.67
CA VAL A 122 22.08 2.52 9.92
C VAL A 122 22.27 3.58 10.99
N GLU A 123 21.16 4.01 11.57
CA GLU A 123 21.10 4.80 12.80
C GLU A 123 20.87 3.83 13.96
N LEU A 124 21.93 3.48 14.67
CA LEU A 124 21.92 2.48 15.71
C LEU A 124 21.58 3.12 17.06
N ALA A 125 20.43 2.74 17.59
CA ALA A 125 20.03 2.95 18.98
C ALA A 125 19.77 1.60 19.64
N LEU A 126 20.41 1.38 20.79
CA LEU A 126 20.34 0.13 21.54
C LEU A 126 19.87 0.41 22.98
N PRO A 127 18.58 0.23 23.29
CA PRO A 127 18.14 0.26 24.68
C PRO A 127 18.70 -0.95 25.44
N ALA A 128 18.54 -0.93 26.77
CA ALA A 128 18.99 -2.03 27.61
C ALA A 128 18.38 -3.36 27.14
N CYS A 129 19.25 -4.36 26.96
CA CYS A 129 18.86 -5.70 26.57
C CYS A 129 19.72 -6.73 27.31
N GLU A 130 19.22 -7.96 27.40
CA GLU A 130 20.01 -9.07 27.95
C GLU A 130 21.33 -9.24 27.16
N PRO A 131 22.50 -9.38 27.82
CA PRO A 131 23.79 -9.50 27.14
C PRO A 131 23.84 -10.60 26.07
N ALA A 132 23.11 -11.70 26.31
CA ALA A 132 23.00 -12.81 25.36
C ALA A 132 22.24 -12.48 24.06
N GLN A 133 21.41 -11.42 24.05
CA GLN A 133 20.64 -11.01 22.87
C GLN A 133 21.45 -10.13 21.91
N LEU A 134 22.43 -9.39 22.41
CA LEU A 134 23.20 -8.41 21.63
C LEU A 134 23.82 -9.02 20.35
N PRO A 135 24.50 -10.18 20.39
CA PRO A 135 25.04 -10.78 19.16
C PRO A 135 23.97 -11.12 18.12
N TRP A 136 22.78 -11.54 18.55
CA TRP A 136 21.68 -11.87 17.65
C TRP A 136 21.04 -10.63 17.03
N LEU A 137 20.91 -9.55 17.80
CA LEU A 137 20.43 -8.25 17.31
C LEU A 137 21.39 -7.71 16.24
N ILE A 138 22.69 -7.67 16.52
CA ILE A 138 23.69 -7.18 15.57
C ILE A 138 23.78 -8.08 14.33
N LYS A 139 23.65 -9.40 14.49
CA LYS A 139 23.59 -10.32 13.35
C LYS A 139 22.33 -10.11 12.50
N ALA A 140 21.19 -9.81 13.12
CA ALA A 140 19.96 -9.50 12.39
C ALA A 140 20.06 -8.14 11.67
N LEU A 141 20.70 -7.15 12.31
CA LEU A 141 21.02 -5.85 11.70
C LEU A 141 21.94 -5.99 10.49
N ALA A 142 23.01 -6.78 10.61
CA ALA A 142 23.96 -7.04 9.52
C ALA A 142 23.30 -7.66 8.28
N ARG A 143 22.22 -8.43 8.44
CA ARG A 143 21.45 -8.99 7.30
C ARG A 143 20.72 -7.92 6.49
N CYS A 144 20.50 -6.75 7.07
CA CYS A 144 19.91 -5.60 6.38
C CYS A 144 20.98 -4.70 5.77
N CYS A 145 22.26 -5.06 5.80
CA CYS A 145 23.37 -4.23 5.33
C CYS A 145 23.96 -4.77 4.03
N ARG A 146 24.39 -3.86 3.16
CA ARG A 146 25.24 -4.14 1.99
C ARG A 146 26.64 -3.64 2.25
N ARG A 147 27.63 -4.11 1.49
CA ARG A 147 29.00 -3.60 1.63
C ARG A 147 29.02 -2.08 1.47
N GLY A 148 29.61 -1.38 2.42
CA GLY A 148 29.64 0.08 2.51
C GLY A 148 28.47 0.73 3.24
N THR A 149 27.50 -0.03 3.79
CA THR A 149 26.44 0.53 4.65
C THR A 149 27.08 1.29 5.81
N ALA A 150 26.81 2.59 5.92
CA ALA A 150 27.31 3.41 7.00
C ALA A 150 26.60 3.05 8.32
N LEU A 151 27.31 3.12 9.45
CA LEU A 151 26.78 2.89 10.78
C LEU A 151 27.11 4.09 11.67
N SER A 152 26.09 4.63 12.35
CA SER A 152 26.26 5.65 13.38
C SER A 152 25.54 5.21 14.65
N LEU A 153 26.25 5.18 15.78
CA LEU A 153 25.63 4.97 17.08
C LEU A 153 25.03 6.29 17.58
N ARG A 154 23.71 6.32 17.77
CA ARG A 154 22.98 7.47 18.33
C ARG A 154 22.86 7.38 19.85
N GLN A 155 22.47 6.21 20.35
CA GLN A 155 22.18 5.99 21.77
C GLN A 155 22.48 4.55 22.15
N MET A 156 22.94 4.35 23.39
CA MET A 156 23.19 3.04 23.97
C MET A 156 22.93 3.10 25.47
N ASP A 157 22.01 2.27 25.96
CA ASP A 157 21.66 2.21 27.38
C ASP A 157 21.96 0.81 27.93
N GLY A 158 22.67 0.72 29.05
CA GLY A 158 22.89 -0.56 29.76
C GLY A 158 23.70 -1.62 29.01
N ILE A 159 24.42 -1.26 27.94
CA ILE A 159 25.27 -2.16 27.15
C ILE A 159 26.74 -1.73 27.26
N ASP A 160 27.62 -2.71 27.46
CA ASP A 160 29.06 -2.49 27.52
C ASP A 160 29.64 -2.20 26.12
N GLN A 161 30.43 -1.12 26.00
CA GLN A 161 30.94 -0.65 24.70
C GLN A 161 31.91 -1.66 24.03
N PRO A 162 32.87 -2.29 24.74
CA PRO A 162 33.63 -3.44 24.24
C PRO A 162 32.77 -4.59 23.71
N ALA A 163 31.70 -4.97 24.42
CA ALA A 163 30.79 -6.04 23.98
C ALA A 163 30.10 -5.70 22.66
N LEU A 164 29.60 -4.46 22.52
CA LEU A 164 29.03 -3.96 21.26
C LEU A 164 30.04 -3.98 20.11
N ARG A 165 31.25 -3.44 20.34
CA ARG A 165 32.33 -3.42 19.34
C ARG A 165 32.69 -4.82 18.88
N MET A 166 32.77 -5.77 19.80
CA MET A 166 33.03 -7.17 19.50
C MET A 166 31.90 -7.77 18.65
N ALA A 167 30.64 -7.58 19.03
CA ALA A 167 29.48 -8.07 18.29
C ALA A 167 29.39 -7.48 16.86
N LEU A 168 29.67 -6.18 16.71
CA LEU A 168 29.76 -5.49 15.43
C LEU A 168 30.87 -6.08 14.55
N LYS A 169 32.08 -6.22 15.10
CA LYS A 169 33.23 -6.78 14.37
C LYS A 169 32.97 -8.24 13.93
N GLN A 170 32.44 -9.07 14.84
CA GLN A 170 32.07 -10.46 14.52
C GLN A 170 30.98 -10.56 13.46
N SER A 171 30.14 -9.54 13.33
CA SER A 171 29.08 -9.48 12.32
C SER A 171 29.51 -8.84 11.01
N GLY A 172 30.75 -8.33 10.90
CA GLY A 172 31.31 -7.80 9.66
C GLY A 172 31.38 -6.28 9.56
N PHE A 173 31.18 -5.56 10.66
CA PHE A 173 31.38 -4.11 10.70
C PHE A 173 32.82 -3.74 11.02
N THR A 174 33.30 -2.70 10.35
CA THR A 174 34.51 -1.97 10.71
C THR A 174 34.10 -0.70 11.44
N VAL A 175 34.63 -0.47 12.65
CA VAL A 175 34.23 0.66 13.52
C VAL A 175 35.42 1.53 13.89
N SER A 176 35.18 2.81 14.18
CA SER A 176 36.19 3.76 14.65
C SER A 176 36.90 3.24 15.91
N PRO A 177 38.20 3.50 16.11
CA PRO A 177 38.90 3.07 17.32
C PRO A 177 38.29 3.70 18.58
N GLN A 178 38.53 3.06 19.73
CA GLN A 178 38.16 3.66 21.02
C GLN A 178 39.19 4.75 21.35
N VAL A 179 38.73 5.99 21.49
CA VAL A 179 39.59 7.10 21.95
C VAL A 179 39.77 6.97 23.46
N ALA A 180 41.01 7.05 23.93
CA ALA A 180 41.32 6.97 25.36
C ALA A 180 40.71 8.18 26.11
N PRO A 181 40.33 8.05 27.39
CA PRO A 181 39.71 9.13 28.18
C PRO A 181 40.58 10.38 28.41
N SER A 182 41.82 10.39 27.91
CA SER A 182 42.84 11.40 28.21
C SER A 182 42.66 12.73 27.47
N GLU A 183 41.69 12.85 26.56
CA GLU A 183 41.34 14.13 25.92
C GLU A 183 39.88 14.52 26.21
N PRO A 184 39.61 15.73 26.76
CA PRO A 184 38.28 16.20 27.12
C PRO A 184 37.44 16.66 25.91
N THR A 185 37.93 16.48 24.69
CA THR A 185 37.15 16.70 23.46
C THR A 185 36.04 15.67 23.38
N ALA A 186 34.80 16.13 23.16
CA ALA A 186 33.59 15.32 23.03
C ALA A 186 33.90 13.95 22.41
N GLN A 187 33.72 12.87 23.18
CA GLN A 187 33.92 11.50 22.69
C GLN A 187 33.18 11.37 21.36
N GLU A 188 33.91 11.21 20.26
CA GLU A 188 33.27 11.06 18.96
C GLU A 188 32.35 9.84 19.00
N PRO A 189 31.08 9.95 18.57
CA PRO A 189 30.15 8.84 18.61
C PRO A 189 30.70 7.69 17.77
N LEU A 190 30.46 6.44 18.22
CA LEU A 190 30.90 5.25 17.49
C LEU A 190 30.32 5.28 16.07
N ARG A 191 31.22 5.27 15.09
CA ARG A 191 30.89 5.23 13.66
C ARG A 191 31.56 4.04 13.01
N GLY A 192 31.01 3.58 11.90
CA GLY A 192 31.57 2.47 11.16
C GLY A 192 30.92 2.26 9.81
N TYR A 193 31.28 1.17 9.18
CA TYR A 193 30.65 0.71 7.95
C TYR A 193 30.67 -0.82 7.89
N PHE A 194 29.70 -1.39 7.18
CA PHE A 194 29.63 -2.83 6.95
C PHE A 194 30.61 -3.23 5.84
N ASP A 195 31.64 -4.00 6.18
CA ASP A 195 32.67 -4.44 5.23
C ASP A 195 33.24 -5.79 5.65
N PRO A 196 32.45 -6.87 5.55
CA PRO A 196 32.89 -8.18 6.00
C PRO A 196 34.08 -8.68 5.18
N PRO A 197 35.07 -9.36 5.78
CA PRO A 197 36.17 -9.96 5.02
C PRO A 197 35.75 -11.19 4.21
N TRP A 198 34.54 -11.72 4.43
CA TRP A 198 33.98 -12.85 3.69
C TRP A 198 33.07 -12.42 2.54
N VAL A 199 32.87 -13.33 1.58
CA VAL A 199 31.91 -13.16 0.50
C VAL A 199 30.49 -13.30 1.06
N LEU A 200 29.63 -12.32 0.78
CA LEU A 200 28.23 -12.36 1.16
C LEU A 200 27.50 -13.42 0.30
N LYS A 201 26.96 -14.44 0.95
CA LYS A 201 26.12 -15.45 0.29
C LYS A 201 24.67 -14.95 0.29
N ASN A 202 24.14 -14.63 -0.89
CA ASN A 202 22.73 -14.21 -1.06
C ASN A 202 21.73 -15.38 -1.05
N THR A 203 22.12 -16.57 -0.60
CA THR A 203 21.36 -17.83 -0.71
C THR A 203 20.11 -17.92 0.18
N ARG A 204 19.67 -16.82 0.81
CA ARG A 204 18.54 -16.80 1.75
C ARG A 204 17.46 -15.78 1.39
N HIS A 205 17.65 -14.99 0.35
CA HIS A 205 16.61 -14.10 -0.16
C HIS A 205 15.96 -14.78 -1.36
N ASP A 206 14.77 -15.34 -1.18
CA ASP A 206 13.92 -15.86 -2.28
C ASP A 206 13.40 -14.71 -3.18
N THR A 207 13.79 -13.47 -2.92
CA THR A 207 13.38 -12.29 -3.67
C THR A 207 14.60 -11.39 -3.91
N PRO A 208 14.81 -10.87 -5.12
CA PRO A 208 15.94 -9.99 -5.41
C PRO A 208 15.86 -8.73 -4.53
N THR A 209 16.90 -8.45 -3.75
CA THR A 209 17.09 -7.18 -3.03
C THR A 209 17.75 -6.11 -3.91
N THR A 210 18.18 -6.49 -5.11
CA THR A 210 18.83 -5.62 -6.08
C THR A 210 17.80 -4.93 -6.96
N ALA A 211 17.85 -3.59 -7.00
CA ALA A 211 17.01 -2.79 -7.87
C ALA A 211 17.24 -3.13 -9.35
N LEU A 212 16.16 -3.21 -10.13
CA LEU A 212 16.28 -3.17 -11.58
C LEU A 212 16.81 -1.80 -12.03
N ALA A 213 17.62 -1.79 -13.09
CA ALA A 213 18.07 -0.55 -13.71
C ALA A 213 16.85 0.23 -14.23
N LEU A 214 16.84 1.55 -13.99
CA LEU A 214 15.77 2.41 -14.47
C LEU A 214 15.64 2.30 -15.98
N GLY A 215 14.39 2.20 -16.45
CA GLY A 215 14.09 2.07 -17.86
C GLY A 215 12.62 2.37 -18.15
N ARG A 216 12.10 1.73 -19.20
CA ARG A 216 10.69 1.82 -19.59
C ARG A 216 9.90 0.66 -19.02
N CYS A 217 8.73 0.95 -18.46
CA CYS A 217 7.76 -0.04 -18.01
C CYS A 217 6.46 0.13 -18.79
N ALA A 218 5.94 -0.97 -19.34
CA ALA A 218 4.60 -1.00 -19.90
C ALA A 218 3.63 -1.57 -18.85
N VAL A 219 2.53 -0.89 -18.59
CA VAL A 219 1.46 -1.36 -17.70
C VAL A 219 0.21 -1.61 -18.53
N ILE A 220 -0.29 -2.85 -18.52
CA ILE A 220 -1.47 -3.25 -19.28
C ILE A 220 -2.69 -3.10 -18.39
N GLY A 221 -3.56 -2.13 -18.68
CA GLY A 221 -4.78 -1.80 -17.96
C GLY A 221 -4.69 -0.48 -17.19
N ALA A 222 -5.65 0.41 -17.41
CA ALA A 222 -5.80 1.74 -16.78
C ALA A 222 -6.94 1.78 -15.75
N GLY A 223 -7.09 0.70 -14.97
CA GLY A 223 -7.93 0.67 -13.77
C GLY A 223 -7.15 1.07 -12.50
N LEU A 224 -7.76 0.88 -11.33
CA LEU A 224 -7.13 1.18 -10.03
C LEU A 224 -5.74 0.55 -9.88
N ALA A 225 -5.60 -0.74 -10.24
CA ALA A 225 -4.35 -1.48 -10.08
C ALA A 225 -3.23 -0.95 -11.00
N GLY A 226 -3.54 -0.73 -12.29
CA GLY A 226 -2.53 -0.28 -13.25
C GLY A 226 -2.13 1.18 -13.05
N ALA A 227 -3.09 2.07 -12.79
CA ALA A 227 -2.80 3.47 -12.53
C ALA A 227 -1.99 3.67 -11.23
N SER A 228 -2.31 2.94 -10.15
CA SER A 228 -1.53 3.02 -8.91
C SER A 228 -0.10 2.49 -9.08
N VAL A 229 0.09 1.39 -9.82
CA VAL A 229 1.42 0.87 -10.17
C VAL A 229 2.20 1.88 -11.00
N ALA A 230 1.57 2.46 -12.02
CA ALA A 230 2.22 3.44 -12.89
C ALA A 230 2.71 4.66 -12.09
N ALA A 231 1.86 5.21 -11.22
CA ALA A 231 2.25 6.31 -10.36
C ALA A 231 3.39 5.92 -9.40
N ALA A 232 3.32 4.75 -8.77
CA ALA A 232 4.35 4.27 -7.83
C ALA A 232 5.72 4.07 -8.50
N LEU A 233 5.75 3.53 -9.72
CA LEU A 233 6.99 3.35 -10.49
C LEU A 233 7.52 4.68 -11.04
N ALA A 234 6.64 5.54 -11.55
CA ALA A 234 7.02 6.85 -12.05
C ALA A 234 7.61 7.74 -10.93
N ARG A 235 7.08 7.68 -9.71
CA ARG A 235 7.70 8.34 -8.53
C ARG A 235 9.16 7.93 -8.31
N ARG A 236 9.51 6.69 -8.61
CA ARG A 236 10.88 6.14 -8.50
C ARG A 236 11.77 6.38 -9.71
N GLY A 237 11.22 6.95 -10.78
CA GLY A 237 11.96 7.37 -11.98
C GLY A 237 11.82 6.50 -13.21
N TRP A 238 10.94 5.50 -13.17
CA TRP A 238 10.56 4.76 -14.36
C TRP A 238 9.79 5.65 -15.33
N GLN A 239 10.00 5.41 -16.63
CA GLN A 239 9.12 5.93 -17.67
C GLN A 239 8.03 4.88 -17.89
N VAL A 240 6.78 5.24 -17.62
CA VAL A 240 5.68 4.27 -17.62
C VAL A 240 4.69 4.58 -18.73
N GLN A 241 4.43 3.60 -19.59
CA GLN A 241 3.36 3.65 -20.58
C GLN A 241 2.20 2.75 -20.14
N VAL A 242 1.04 3.34 -19.88
CA VAL A 242 -0.18 2.63 -19.49
C VAL A 242 -1.03 2.43 -20.74
N LEU A 243 -1.25 1.16 -21.10
CA LEU A 243 -2.00 0.76 -22.29
C LEU A 243 -3.37 0.25 -21.86
N ASP A 244 -4.44 0.80 -22.42
CA ASP A 244 -5.80 0.28 -22.19
C ASP A 244 -6.54 0.15 -23.51
N GLN A 245 -7.34 -0.91 -23.63
CA GLN A 245 -8.18 -1.16 -24.79
C GLN A 245 -9.32 -0.13 -24.92
N ALA A 246 -9.72 0.50 -23.82
CA ALA A 246 -10.77 1.49 -23.79
C ALA A 246 -10.29 2.87 -24.28
N ALA A 247 -11.25 3.71 -24.66
CA ALA A 247 -11.00 5.11 -25.06
C ALA A 247 -10.54 5.98 -23.89
N THR A 248 -11.01 5.66 -22.68
CA THR A 248 -10.75 6.41 -21.45
C THR A 248 -10.39 5.45 -20.31
N PRO A 249 -9.60 5.91 -19.31
CA PRO A 249 -9.24 5.09 -18.17
C PRO A 249 -10.45 4.83 -17.25
N ALA A 250 -10.29 3.88 -16.32
CA ALA A 250 -11.32 3.51 -15.34
C ALA A 250 -12.68 3.10 -15.95
N THR A 251 -12.69 2.40 -17.08
CA THR A 251 -13.94 1.97 -17.77
C THR A 251 -14.39 0.56 -17.42
N GLY A 252 -13.51 -0.27 -16.84
CA GLY A 252 -13.86 -1.59 -16.32
C GLY A 252 -14.50 -1.52 -14.93
N ALA A 253 -14.22 -2.50 -14.06
CA ALA A 253 -14.73 -2.50 -12.66
C ALA A 253 -14.32 -1.26 -11.84
N SER A 254 -13.24 -0.58 -12.22
CA SER A 254 -12.82 0.70 -11.61
C SER A 254 -13.67 1.90 -12.03
N GLY A 255 -14.63 1.73 -12.95
CA GLY A 255 -15.62 2.76 -13.33
C GLY A 255 -16.80 2.87 -12.38
N LEU A 256 -16.76 2.15 -11.25
CA LEU A 256 -17.73 2.26 -10.18
C LEU A 256 -17.93 3.73 -9.80
N PRO A 257 -19.17 4.28 -9.73
CA PRO A 257 -19.37 5.70 -9.47
C PRO A 257 -18.82 6.16 -8.12
N VAL A 258 -19.01 5.34 -7.09
CA VAL A 258 -18.50 5.55 -5.74
C VAL A 258 -18.28 4.20 -5.06
N GLY A 259 -17.19 4.06 -4.31
CA GLY A 259 -16.89 2.87 -3.53
C GLY A 259 -16.45 3.20 -2.11
N LEU A 260 -16.61 2.23 -1.21
CA LEU A 260 -16.17 2.35 0.18
C LEU A 260 -14.74 1.86 0.36
N VAL A 261 -14.01 2.59 1.20
CA VAL A 261 -12.71 2.22 1.75
C VAL A 261 -12.93 1.85 3.20
N VAL A 262 -12.97 0.54 3.48
CA VAL A 262 -13.10 0.01 4.84
C VAL A 262 -12.15 -1.17 5.04
N PRO A 263 -11.47 -1.28 6.19
CA PRO A 263 -10.69 -2.46 6.51
C PRO A 263 -11.62 -3.64 6.78
N HIS A 264 -11.14 -4.85 6.49
CA HIS A 264 -11.79 -6.06 6.95
C HIS A 264 -11.58 -6.22 8.46
N VAL A 265 -12.61 -6.72 9.16
CA VAL A 265 -12.58 -6.97 10.60
C VAL A 265 -12.97 -8.42 10.86
N SER A 266 -12.16 -9.10 11.67
CA SER A 266 -12.40 -10.46 12.13
C SER A 266 -11.97 -10.61 13.59
N SER A 267 -12.55 -11.58 14.29
CA SER A 267 -12.32 -11.83 15.71
C SER A 267 -10.88 -12.28 16.02
N ASP A 268 -10.19 -12.87 15.06
CA ASP A 268 -8.82 -13.36 15.17
C ASP A 268 -7.77 -12.36 14.63
N ASP A 269 -8.20 -11.21 14.12
CA ASP A 269 -7.36 -10.27 13.38
C ASP A 269 -6.50 -10.95 12.29
N CYS A 270 -7.16 -11.72 11.42
CA CYS A 270 -6.52 -12.53 10.40
C CYS A 270 -5.67 -11.70 9.42
N ALA A 271 -4.91 -12.40 8.57
CA ALA A 271 -4.05 -11.76 7.57
C ALA A 271 -4.81 -10.78 6.65
N LEU A 272 -6.05 -11.08 6.27
CA LEU A 272 -6.90 -10.18 5.48
C LEU A 272 -7.19 -8.88 6.23
N SER A 273 -7.48 -8.94 7.52
CA SER A 273 -7.70 -7.77 8.38
C SER A 273 -6.45 -6.89 8.45
N LYS A 274 -5.26 -7.50 8.61
CA LYS A 274 -3.97 -6.79 8.62
C LYS A 274 -3.64 -6.14 7.27
N LEU A 275 -3.73 -6.91 6.18
CA LEU A 275 -3.46 -6.44 4.83
C LEU A 275 -4.41 -5.32 4.41
N SER A 276 -5.71 -5.46 4.70
CA SER A 276 -6.69 -4.43 4.37
C SER A 276 -6.48 -3.15 5.17
N ARG A 277 -6.13 -3.21 6.46
CA ARG A 277 -5.74 -2.00 7.22
C ARG A 277 -4.52 -1.31 6.64
N ALA A 278 -3.48 -2.06 6.28
CA ALA A 278 -2.28 -1.50 5.67
C ALA A 278 -2.61 -0.78 4.35
N GLY A 279 -3.45 -1.38 3.51
CA GLY A 279 -3.84 -0.76 2.24
C GLY A 279 -4.85 0.37 2.36
N VAL A 280 -5.79 0.33 3.32
CA VAL A 280 -6.67 1.46 3.65
C VAL A 280 -5.84 2.66 4.12
N ARG A 281 -4.85 2.46 4.98
CA ARG A 281 -3.94 3.56 5.40
C ARG A 281 -3.29 4.25 4.20
N LEU A 282 -2.82 3.48 3.22
CA LEU A 282 -2.19 4.03 2.02
C LEU A 282 -3.21 4.70 1.09
N MET A 283 -4.40 4.12 0.97
CA MET A 283 -5.49 4.69 0.18
C MET A 283 -5.92 6.05 0.72
N LEU A 284 -6.14 6.18 2.04
CA LEU A 284 -6.53 7.44 2.67
C LEU A 284 -5.48 8.53 2.48
N GLN A 285 -4.19 8.17 2.53
CA GLN A 285 -3.10 9.11 2.24
C GLN A 285 -3.15 9.59 0.79
N GLN A 286 -3.29 8.68 -0.17
CA GLN A 286 -3.39 9.04 -1.58
C GLN A 286 -4.65 9.88 -1.88
N ALA A 287 -5.80 9.51 -1.31
CA ALA A 287 -7.02 10.28 -1.48
C ALA A 287 -6.89 11.68 -0.87
N GLY A 288 -6.32 11.81 0.33
CA GLY A 288 -6.11 13.11 0.97
C GLY A 288 -5.13 14.02 0.26
N ASP A 289 -4.16 13.46 -0.46
CA ASP A 289 -3.16 14.23 -1.19
C ASP A 289 -3.61 14.60 -2.62
N LEU A 290 -4.43 13.75 -3.26
CA LEU A 290 -4.74 13.84 -4.69
C LEU A 290 -6.17 14.25 -5.02
N LEU A 291 -7.12 14.10 -4.09
CA LEU A 291 -8.54 14.27 -4.36
C LEU A 291 -9.14 15.46 -3.60
N GLN A 292 -10.15 16.08 -4.20
CA GLN A 292 -10.90 17.14 -3.54
C GLN A 292 -11.86 16.55 -2.50
N ALA A 293 -11.60 16.85 -1.22
CA ALA A 293 -12.47 16.42 -0.12
C ALA A 293 -13.88 17.02 -0.25
N GLY A 294 -14.90 16.22 0.03
CA GLY A 294 -16.30 16.57 -0.14
C GLY A 294 -16.83 16.32 -1.55
N GLU A 295 -16.01 16.41 -2.59
CA GLU A 295 -16.41 16.23 -3.99
C GLU A 295 -16.03 14.86 -4.55
N ASP A 296 -14.74 14.52 -4.54
CA ASP A 296 -14.21 13.27 -5.09
C ASP A 296 -14.11 12.16 -4.05
N TRP A 297 -14.00 12.55 -2.78
CA TRP A 297 -13.95 11.64 -1.65
C TRP A 297 -14.32 12.33 -0.34
N ALA A 298 -14.60 11.56 0.71
CA ALA A 298 -14.54 12.08 2.08
C ALA A 298 -14.18 10.97 3.09
N PRO A 299 -13.33 11.27 4.10
CA PRO A 299 -13.09 10.40 5.24
C PRO A 299 -14.27 10.50 6.24
N SER A 300 -15.45 10.11 5.80
CA SER A 300 -16.72 10.30 6.52
C SER A 300 -16.91 9.38 7.71
N GLY A 301 -16.02 8.41 7.91
CA GLY A 301 -16.33 7.20 8.63
C GLY A 301 -17.35 6.33 7.88
N VAL A 302 -17.49 5.08 8.30
CA VAL A 302 -18.46 4.13 7.75
C VAL A 302 -19.01 3.27 8.88
N LEU A 303 -20.34 3.16 8.95
CA LEU A 303 -20.99 2.18 9.81
C LEU A 303 -21.03 0.82 9.10
N GLU A 304 -20.51 -0.23 9.70
CA GLU A 304 -20.68 -1.60 9.23
C GLU A 304 -21.59 -2.38 10.17
N ARG A 305 -22.80 -2.71 9.69
CA ARG A 305 -23.77 -3.48 10.47
C ARG A 305 -23.32 -4.93 10.62
N GLN A 306 -23.57 -5.49 11.79
CA GLN A 306 -23.37 -6.91 12.00
C GLN A 306 -24.54 -7.70 11.40
N ILE A 307 -24.31 -8.35 10.27
CA ILE A 307 -25.30 -9.16 9.57
C ILE A 307 -24.78 -10.59 9.49
N GLY A 308 -25.62 -11.56 9.92
CA GLY A 308 -25.22 -12.97 9.99
C GLY A 308 -24.06 -13.22 10.97
N GLY A 309 -23.90 -12.36 11.99
CA GLY A 309 -22.83 -12.47 12.97
C GLY A 309 -21.48 -11.89 12.54
N THR A 310 -21.38 -11.18 11.40
CA THR A 310 -20.15 -10.51 10.93
C THR A 310 -20.38 -9.04 10.60
N PRO A 311 -19.42 -8.12 10.84
CA PRO A 311 -18.08 -8.37 11.38
C PRO A 311 -18.08 -8.67 12.89
N GLN A 312 -17.00 -9.26 13.39
CA GLN A 312 -16.75 -9.46 14.82
C GLN A 312 -15.41 -8.84 15.20
N GLN A 313 -15.42 -8.00 16.22
CA GLN A 313 -14.21 -7.41 16.77
C GLN A 313 -13.39 -8.47 17.54
N PRO A 314 -12.05 -8.37 17.55
CA PRO A 314 -11.22 -9.19 18.43
C PRO A 314 -11.57 -9.03 19.91
N PRO A 315 -11.64 -10.11 20.70
CA PRO A 315 -11.96 -10.03 22.14
C PRO A 315 -11.02 -9.10 22.92
N HIS A 316 -9.75 -9.08 22.53
CA HIS A 316 -8.73 -8.20 23.08
C HIS A 316 -8.23 -7.25 22.00
N TRP A 317 -8.88 -6.10 21.88
CA TRP A 317 -8.52 -5.07 20.91
C TRP A 317 -7.67 -3.97 21.59
N PRO A 318 -6.40 -3.77 21.20
CA PRO A 318 -5.55 -2.75 21.82
C PRO A 318 -6.12 -1.34 21.67
N LEU A 319 -5.78 -0.44 22.60
CA LEU A 319 -6.21 0.98 22.54
C LEU A 319 -5.85 1.64 21.19
N ALA A 320 -4.65 1.37 20.66
CA ALA A 320 -4.24 1.87 19.34
C ALA A 320 -5.18 1.37 18.21
N GLY A 321 -5.78 0.19 18.36
CA GLY A 321 -6.75 -0.36 17.43
C GLY A 321 -8.07 0.39 17.40
N GLN A 322 -8.48 1.03 18.50
CA GLN A 322 -9.74 1.80 18.56
C GLN A 322 -9.75 2.99 17.60
N ALA A 323 -8.58 3.48 17.21
CA ALA A 323 -8.46 4.51 16.17
C ALA A 323 -8.87 4.02 14.76
N TRP A 324 -8.98 2.71 14.55
CA TRP A 324 -9.51 2.11 13.33
C TRP A 324 -11.01 1.97 13.38
N PHE A 325 -11.50 1.34 14.44
CA PHE A 325 -12.91 1.08 14.63
C PHE A 325 -13.26 0.80 16.09
N ASN A 326 -14.53 1.04 16.44
CA ASN A 326 -15.15 0.72 17.73
C ASN A 326 -16.49 0.03 17.50
N PRO A 327 -17.08 -0.64 18.52
CA PRO A 327 -18.50 -0.92 18.52
C PRO A 327 -19.29 0.37 18.23
N VAL A 328 -20.42 0.24 17.54
CA VAL A 328 -21.28 1.39 17.26
C VAL A 328 -21.67 2.09 18.57
N ASP A 329 -21.54 3.41 18.60
CA ASP A 329 -21.95 4.26 19.73
C ASP A 329 -23.30 4.93 19.44
N GLU A 330 -23.90 5.55 20.46
CA GLU A 330 -25.21 6.22 20.35
C GLU A 330 -25.25 7.30 19.25
N ALA A 331 -24.13 7.96 18.96
CA ALA A 331 -24.05 9.02 17.95
C ALA A 331 -24.16 8.46 16.51
N HIS A 332 -23.81 7.18 16.32
CA HIS A 332 -23.89 6.48 15.04
C HIS A 332 -25.00 5.41 15.02
N THR A 333 -25.77 5.31 16.09
CA THR A 333 -26.97 4.47 16.19
C THR A 333 -28.17 5.18 15.56
N THR A 334 -29.02 4.42 14.89
CA THR A 334 -30.36 4.84 14.45
C THR A 334 -31.36 3.83 15.00
N PRO A 335 -32.67 4.13 15.06
CA PRO A 335 -33.68 3.24 15.66
C PRO A 335 -33.76 1.82 15.06
N ALA A 336 -33.07 1.56 13.95
CA ALA A 336 -33.00 0.25 13.28
C ALA A 336 -31.62 -0.45 13.40
N LEU A 337 -30.72 0.04 14.26
CA LEU A 337 -29.31 -0.37 14.34
C LEU A 337 -28.93 -0.91 15.73
N ASP A 338 -29.11 -2.21 15.94
CA ASP A 338 -28.87 -2.78 17.28
C ASP A 338 -27.42 -3.23 17.51
N VAL A 339 -26.69 -3.63 16.45
CA VAL A 339 -25.31 -4.15 16.56
C VAL A 339 -24.49 -3.84 15.30
N GLY A 340 -23.29 -3.29 15.48
CA GLY A 340 -22.37 -2.99 14.39
C GLY A 340 -21.02 -2.43 14.86
N ILE A 341 -20.19 -2.09 13.88
CA ILE A 341 -18.87 -1.50 14.07
C ILE A 341 -18.82 -0.16 13.35
N TRP A 342 -18.37 0.88 14.05
CA TRP A 342 -18.05 2.16 13.44
C TRP A 342 -16.58 2.20 13.01
N HIS A 343 -16.33 2.36 11.71
CA HIS A 343 -15.00 2.53 11.14
C HIS A 343 -14.62 4.00 11.07
N HIS A 344 -13.81 4.46 12.02
CA HIS A 344 -13.30 5.85 12.06
C HIS A 344 -12.51 6.22 10.81
N GLN A 345 -11.77 5.26 10.26
CA GLN A 345 -10.96 5.42 9.06
C GLN A 345 -11.69 4.95 7.79
N GLY A 346 -13.02 4.92 7.86
CA GLY A 346 -13.88 4.65 6.71
C GLY A 346 -13.98 5.88 5.80
N ALA A 347 -14.04 5.65 4.50
CA ALA A 347 -14.24 6.70 3.51
C ALA A 347 -15.09 6.23 2.34
N TRP A 348 -15.72 7.17 1.64
CA TRP A 348 -16.17 6.95 0.26
C TRP A 348 -15.22 7.64 -0.71
N ILE A 349 -15.01 7.03 -1.89
CA ILE A 349 -14.13 7.54 -2.96
C ILE A 349 -14.81 7.34 -4.31
N LYS A 350 -14.72 8.33 -5.21
CA LYS A 350 -14.96 8.18 -6.65
C LYS A 350 -13.70 7.63 -7.32
N PRO A 351 -13.62 6.34 -7.66
CA PRO A 351 -12.38 5.70 -8.14
C PRO A 351 -11.83 6.31 -9.43
N ALA A 352 -12.70 6.78 -10.33
CA ALA A 352 -12.27 7.40 -11.58
C ALA A 352 -11.45 8.68 -11.37
N ALA A 353 -11.78 9.49 -10.36
CA ALA A 353 -11.01 10.69 -10.00
C ALA A 353 -9.60 10.30 -9.55
N LEU A 354 -9.48 9.23 -8.76
CA LEU A 354 -8.19 8.73 -8.27
C LEU A 354 -7.33 8.15 -9.39
N VAL A 355 -7.92 7.35 -10.28
CA VAL A 355 -7.24 6.82 -11.47
C VAL A 355 -6.72 7.97 -12.33
N LYS A 356 -7.54 8.99 -12.57
CA LYS A 356 -7.13 10.18 -13.33
C LYS A 356 -5.95 10.89 -12.68
N ALA A 357 -5.98 11.12 -11.36
CA ALA A 357 -4.90 11.77 -10.63
C ALA A 357 -3.59 10.97 -10.71
N TRP A 358 -3.63 9.65 -10.57
CA TRP A 358 -2.44 8.80 -10.71
C TRP A 358 -1.85 8.80 -12.11
N LEU A 359 -2.68 8.82 -13.16
CA LEU A 359 -2.21 8.90 -14.53
C LEU A 359 -1.58 10.26 -14.87
N GLN A 360 -1.82 11.30 -14.07
CA GLN A 360 -1.16 12.61 -14.18
C GLN A 360 0.21 12.67 -13.50
N GLN A 361 0.64 11.62 -12.80
CA GLN A 361 1.97 11.54 -12.20
C GLN A 361 3.06 11.78 -13.27
N PRO A 362 4.01 12.71 -13.06
CA PRO A 362 5.12 12.92 -13.99
C PRO A 362 5.90 11.63 -14.26
N GLY A 363 6.05 11.29 -15.55
CA GLY A 363 6.67 10.04 -16.01
C GLY A 363 5.66 8.96 -16.41
N VAL A 364 4.35 9.19 -16.24
CA VAL A 364 3.28 8.32 -16.75
C VAL A 364 2.73 8.88 -18.06
N GLN A 365 2.55 7.99 -19.05
CA GLN A 365 1.89 8.27 -20.31
C GLN A 365 0.75 7.26 -20.52
N PHE A 366 -0.44 7.75 -20.82
CA PHE A 366 -1.60 6.90 -21.12
C PHE A 366 -1.79 6.77 -22.63
N GLN A 367 -2.03 5.53 -23.09
CA GLN A 367 -2.40 5.21 -24.46
C GLN A 367 -3.72 4.45 -24.47
N ALA A 368 -4.75 5.12 -24.99
CA ALA A 368 -6.08 4.56 -25.24
C ALA A 368 -6.08 3.64 -26.47
N HIS A 369 -7.16 2.85 -26.62
CA HIS A 369 -7.39 1.96 -27.76
C HIS A 369 -6.24 0.97 -28.03
N ALA A 370 -5.45 0.64 -27.00
CA ALA A 370 -4.29 -0.23 -27.07
C ALA A 370 -4.60 -1.59 -26.43
N LYS A 371 -5.29 -2.45 -27.18
CA LYS A 371 -5.54 -3.83 -26.74
C LYS A 371 -4.32 -4.70 -27.00
N VAL A 372 -3.54 -4.96 -25.95
CA VAL A 372 -2.40 -5.89 -26.01
C VAL A 372 -2.92 -7.32 -26.14
N ALA A 373 -2.49 -8.00 -27.19
CA ALA A 373 -2.90 -9.35 -27.55
C ALA A 373 -1.75 -10.37 -27.53
N ASP A 374 -0.51 -9.92 -27.66
CA ASP A 374 0.68 -10.78 -27.63
C ASP A 374 1.91 -10.00 -27.15
N LEU A 375 2.96 -10.72 -26.75
CA LEU A 375 4.24 -10.19 -26.32
C LEU A 375 5.38 -10.95 -26.99
N ARG A 376 6.38 -10.23 -27.48
CA ARG A 376 7.63 -10.80 -28.01
C ARG A 376 8.83 -10.14 -27.34
N GLN A 377 9.85 -10.93 -27.03
CA GLN A 377 11.10 -10.41 -26.47
C GLN A 377 12.20 -10.43 -27.53
N GLU A 378 12.83 -9.28 -27.72
CA GLU A 378 13.97 -9.07 -28.62
C GLU A 378 15.05 -8.31 -27.84
N ASP A 379 16.26 -8.85 -27.75
CA ASP A 379 17.41 -8.23 -27.04
C ASP A 379 17.09 -7.76 -25.60
N GLY A 380 16.28 -8.55 -24.88
CA GLY A 380 15.86 -8.23 -23.51
C GLY A 380 14.78 -7.15 -23.39
N ILE A 381 14.24 -6.65 -24.51
CA ILE A 381 13.15 -5.67 -24.57
C ILE A 381 11.86 -6.36 -25.02
N TRP A 382 10.76 -6.10 -24.30
CA TRP A 382 9.43 -6.59 -24.66
C TRP A 382 8.78 -5.67 -25.67
N ALA A 383 8.33 -6.22 -26.79
CA ALA A 383 7.38 -5.60 -27.71
C ALA A 383 5.98 -6.10 -27.38
N LEU A 384 5.05 -5.19 -27.09
CA LEU A 384 3.65 -5.47 -26.83
C LEU A 384 2.88 -5.27 -28.13
N LEU A 385 2.17 -6.30 -28.57
CA LEU A 385 1.55 -6.37 -29.89
C LEU A 385 0.03 -6.35 -29.77
N ASP A 386 -0.65 -5.78 -30.76
CA ASP A 386 -2.09 -5.93 -30.95
C ASP A 386 -2.44 -7.23 -31.71
N ASN A 387 -3.72 -7.40 -32.08
CA ASN A 387 -4.18 -8.57 -32.83
C ASN A 387 -3.70 -8.60 -34.29
N ALA A 388 -3.20 -7.49 -34.83
CA ALA A 388 -2.66 -7.37 -36.18
C ALA A 388 -1.13 -7.42 -36.20
N ASP A 389 -0.51 -7.91 -35.12
CA ASP A 389 0.94 -7.95 -34.91
C ASP A 389 1.62 -6.57 -34.97
N GLN A 390 0.88 -5.48 -34.77
CA GLN A 390 1.45 -4.14 -34.69
C GLN A 390 1.98 -3.86 -33.28
N VAL A 391 3.17 -3.26 -33.21
CA VAL A 391 3.80 -2.89 -31.93
C VAL A 391 3.09 -1.67 -31.34
N LEU A 392 2.43 -1.89 -30.20
CA LEU A 392 1.81 -0.83 -29.40
C LEU A 392 2.83 -0.13 -28.49
N SER A 393 3.79 -0.87 -27.95
CA SER A 393 4.78 -0.37 -26.99
C SER A 393 6.03 -1.24 -26.95
N ARG A 394 7.16 -0.65 -26.54
CA ARG A 394 8.40 -1.36 -26.20
C ARG A 394 8.89 -0.99 -24.81
N ALA A 395 9.16 -1.98 -23.96
CA ALA A 395 9.53 -1.77 -22.56
C ALA A 395 10.54 -2.81 -22.02
N ASN A 396 11.33 -2.41 -21.03
CA ASN A 396 12.25 -3.31 -20.31
C ASN A 396 11.49 -4.20 -19.31
N CYS A 397 10.36 -3.70 -18.80
CA CYS A 397 9.52 -4.37 -17.83
C CYS A 397 8.05 -4.26 -18.26
N VAL A 398 7.27 -5.31 -18.02
CA VAL A 398 5.82 -5.32 -18.26
C VAL A 398 5.07 -5.70 -17.00
N VAL A 399 4.03 -4.93 -16.66
CA VAL A 399 3.09 -5.24 -15.59
C VAL A 399 1.71 -5.53 -16.17
N PHE A 400 1.20 -6.74 -15.92
CA PHE A 400 -0.17 -7.13 -16.22
C PHE A 400 -1.10 -6.64 -15.11
N ALA A 401 -1.98 -5.68 -15.42
CA ALA A 401 -2.90 -5.06 -14.45
C ALA A 401 -4.34 -4.89 -14.98
N ASN A 402 -4.68 -5.59 -16.07
CA ASN A 402 -5.97 -5.53 -16.77
C ASN A 402 -6.97 -6.57 -16.23
N ALA A 403 -6.99 -6.74 -14.91
CA ALA A 403 -7.90 -7.64 -14.18
C ALA A 403 -7.86 -9.08 -14.73
N ARG A 404 -9.01 -9.67 -15.08
CA ARG A 404 -9.09 -11.04 -15.62
C ARG A 404 -8.34 -11.21 -16.94
N GLY A 405 -8.30 -10.14 -17.75
CA GLY A 405 -7.55 -10.13 -19.01
C GLY A 405 -6.04 -10.39 -18.83
N ALA A 406 -5.49 -10.16 -17.63
CA ALA A 406 -4.11 -10.52 -17.32
C ALA A 406 -3.91 -12.03 -17.38
N PHE A 407 -4.78 -12.79 -16.74
CA PHE A 407 -4.69 -14.25 -16.66
C PHE A 407 -4.97 -14.90 -18.02
N GLU A 408 -5.91 -14.37 -18.79
CA GLU A 408 -6.20 -14.83 -20.15
C GLU A 408 -5.01 -14.62 -21.09
N LEU A 409 -4.39 -13.44 -21.03
CA LEU A 409 -3.20 -13.14 -21.81
C LEU A 409 -2.01 -14.01 -21.39
N LEU A 410 -1.75 -14.16 -20.09
CA LEU A 410 -0.69 -15.05 -19.58
C LEU A 410 -0.88 -16.50 -20.01
N HIS A 411 -2.12 -17.00 -19.99
CA HIS A 411 -2.43 -18.34 -20.49
C HIS A 411 -2.14 -18.51 -21.98
N LYS A 412 -2.35 -17.46 -22.79
CA LYS A 412 -1.97 -17.48 -24.22
C LYS A 412 -0.45 -17.47 -24.39
N LEU A 413 0.26 -16.62 -23.65
CA LEU A 413 1.70 -16.41 -23.78
C LEU A 413 2.55 -17.61 -23.35
N LYS A 414 2.03 -18.54 -22.56
CA LYS A 414 2.78 -19.74 -22.12
C LYS A 414 3.32 -20.59 -23.28
N HIS A 415 2.68 -20.51 -24.45
CA HIS A 415 3.07 -21.25 -25.64
C HIS A 415 4.18 -20.57 -26.45
N THR A 416 4.33 -19.25 -26.31
CA THR A 416 5.25 -18.42 -27.11
C THR A 416 6.40 -17.84 -26.28
N THR A 417 6.26 -17.79 -24.96
CA THR A 417 7.24 -17.21 -24.03
C THR A 417 7.82 -18.27 -23.10
N GLN A 418 9.07 -18.69 -23.33
CA GLN A 418 9.72 -19.77 -22.59
C GLN A 418 9.74 -19.55 -21.07
N HIS A 419 9.94 -18.31 -20.61
CA HIS A 419 9.99 -17.97 -19.18
C HIS A 419 8.66 -18.18 -18.44
N LEU A 420 7.53 -18.20 -19.17
CA LEU A 420 6.19 -18.39 -18.58
C LEU A 420 5.76 -19.86 -18.54
N LYS A 421 6.50 -20.76 -19.22
CA LYS A 421 6.13 -22.17 -19.34
C LYS A 421 6.18 -22.86 -17.97
N GLY A 422 5.05 -23.41 -17.53
CA GLY A 422 4.90 -24.11 -16.26
C GLY A 422 4.63 -23.19 -15.07
N LEU A 423 4.67 -21.86 -15.24
CA LEU A 423 4.35 -20.91 -14.18
C LEU A 423 2.83 -20.78 -13.98
N GLU A 424 2.02 -21.12 -14.97
CA GLU A 424 0.56 -21.09 -14.89
C GLU A 424 0.01 -22.01 -13.80
N ALA A 425 0.73 -23.08 -13.45
CA ALA A 425 0.36 -23.98 -12.37
C ALA A 425 0.41 -23.31 -10.98
N TYR A 426 1.11 -22.17 -10.87
CA TYR A 426 1.24 -21.39 -9.65
C TYR A 426 0.45 -20.08 -9.70
N LEU A 427 -0.26 -19.78 -10.79
CA LEU A 427 -1.14 -18.62 -10.83
C LEU A 427 -2.42 -18.95 -10.05
N PRO A 428 -2.90 -18.06 -9.17
CA PRO A 428 -4.14 -18.30 -8.46
C PRO A 428 -5.30 -18.36 -9.45
N ASN A 429 -6.20 -19.34 -9.25
CA ASN A 429 -7.43 -19.42 -10.02
C ASN A 429 -8.30 -18.18 -9.80
N THR A 430 -8.81 -17.64 -10.91
CA THR A 430 -9.68 -16.45 -10.90
C THR A 430 -11.03 -16.72 -11.51
N GLN A 431 -12.05 -16.05 -11.00
CA GLN A 431 -13.39 -15.99 -11.57
C GLN A 431 -13.83 -14.53 -11.74
N GLY A 432 -14.64 -14.26 -12.75
CA GLY A 432 -15.31 -12.98 -12.84
C GLY A 432 -16.52 -12.94 -11.92
N MET A 433 -16.77 -11.76 -11.37
CA MET A 433 -17.89 -11.52 -10.48
C MET A 433 -18.59 -10.24 -10.93
N LEU A 434 -19.67 -10.40 -11.70
CA LEU A 434 -20.52 -9.31 -12.11
C LEU A 434 -21.22 -8.72 -10.88
N GLY A 435 -21.30 -7.40 -10.85
CA GLY A 435 -22.15 -6.71 -9.90
C GLY A 435 -22.84 -5.52 -10.53
N LEU A 436 -24.05 -5.27 -10.07
CA LEU A 436 -24.84 -4.10 -10.40
C LEU A 436 -25.04 -3.25 -9.15
N LEU A 437 -24.88 -1.95 -9.29
CA LEU A 437 -25.17 -0.96 -8.27
C LEU A 437 -26.25 0.01 -8.78
N ASN A 438 -27.31 0.20 -8.00
CA ASN A 438 -28.41 1.10 -8.31
C ASN A 438 -28.18 2.48 -7.68
N TRP A 439 -28.69 3.53 -8.32
CA TRP A 439 -28.58 4.89 -7.78
C TRP A 439 -29.65 5.83 -8.31
N SER A 440 -29.89 6.91 -7.55
CA SER A 440 -30.77 8.01 -7.92
C SER A 440 -30.27 9.32 -7.32
N GLN A 441 -30.69 10.45 -7.92
CA GLN A 441 -30.57 11.75 -7.29
C GLN A 441 -31.43 11.83 -6.02
N HIS A 442 -30.96 12.60 -5.04
CA HIS A 442 -31.75 13.08 -3.92
C HIS A 442 -32.76 14.10 -4.42
N HIS A 443 -34.03 13.94 -4.03
CA HIS A 443 -35.07 14.92 -4.33
C HIS A 443 -35.15 15.94 -3.19
N PRO A 444 -35.03 17.25 -3.45
CA PRO A 444 -35.04 18.29 -2.41
C PRO A 444 -36.30 18.32 -1.54
N LEU A 445 -37.41 17.76 -2.03
CA LEU A 445 -38.72 17.73 -1.36
C LEU A 445 -39.03 16.38 -0.71
N ALA A 446 -38.15 15.38 -0.82
CA ALA A 446 -38.36 14.06 -0.26
C ALA A 446 -37.85 14.01 1.19
N ASN A 447 -38.75 13.68 2.13
CA ASN A 447 -38.41 13.42 3.53
C ASN A 447 -37.95 11.96 3.71
N GLU A 448 -36.90 11.57 2.99
CA GLU A 448 -36.29 10.23 3.14
C GLU A 448 -35.19 10.28 4.19
N ASP A 449 -35.24 9.36 5.16
CA ASP A 449 -34.35 9.28 6.32
C ASP A 449 -33.02 8.60 5.96
N PHE A 450 -32.25 9.25 5.08
CA PHE A 450 -30.89 8.82 4.82
C PHE A 450 -29.97 9.11 6.01
N SER A 451 -29.08 8.17 6.31
CA SER A 451 -27.94 8.48 7.18
C SER A 451 -27.06 9.58 6.57
N VAL A 452 -26.38 10.36 7.41
CA VAL A 452 -25.36 11.33 6.99
C VAL A 452 -24.03 10.67 6.64
N PHE A 453 -23.88 9.37 6.89
CA PHE A 453 -22.70 8.57 6.60
C PHE A 453 -23.05 7.28 5.84
N PRO A 454 -22.07 6.66 5.14
CA PRO A 454 -22.29 5.37 4.48
C PRO A 454 -22.53 4.23 5.48
N VAL A 455 -23.37 3.28 5.07
CA VAL A 455 -23.70 2.07 5.85
C VAL A 455 -23.36 0.83 5.02
N ASN A 456 -22.60 -0.11 5.59
CA ASN A 456 -22.14 -1.36 4.98
C ASN A 456 -22.64 -2.61 5.74
N GLY A 457 -22.60 -3.77 5.11
CA GLY A 457 -22.99 -5.06 5.67
C GLY A 457 -23.52 -5.99 4.57
N SER A 458 -24.84 -6.09 4.46
CA SER A 458 -25.53 -6.77 3.35
C SER A 458 -25.59 -5.81 2.15
N GLY A 459 -24.45 -5.64 1.49
CA GLY A 459 -24.23 -4.53 0.55
C GLY A 459 -23.90 -3.22 1.27
N SER A 460 -23.97 -2.11 0.53
CA SER A 460 -23.59 -0.78 0.97
C SER A 460 -24.59 0.25 0.45
N MET A 461 -25.07 1.10 1.36
CA MET A 461 -25.82 2.32 1.06
C MET A 461 -24.91 3.53 1.28
N ILE A 462 -24.71 4.32 0.23
CA ILE A 462 -23.81 5.48 0.23
C ILE A 462 -24.62 6.72 -0.16
N PRO A 463 -25.08 7.52 0.81
CA PRO A 463 -25.91 8.69 0.54
C PRO A 463 -25.09 9.96 0.31
N GLY A 464 -25.67 10.93 -0.40
CA GLY A 464 -25.24 12.32 -0.35
C GLY A 464 -23.99 12.64 -1.18
N ILE A 465 -23.64 11.76 -2.12
CA ILE A 465 -22.47 11.90 -2.97
C ILE A 465 -22.72 12.99 -4.02
N PRO A 466 -21.86 14.00 -4.14
CA PRO A 466 -22.02 15.02 -5.16
C PRO A 466 -21.92 14.43 -6.56
N ILE A 467 -22.81 14.87 -7.43
CA ILE A 467 -22.81 14.58 -8.86
C ILE A 467 -23.17 15.84 -9.62
N GLU A 468 -23.03 15.82 -10.93
CA GLU A 468 -23.56 16.90 -11.76
C GLU A 468 -25.08 17.04 -11.53
N GLY A 469 -25.53 18.26 -11.22
CA GLY A 469 -26.93 18.56 -10.93
C GLY A 469 -27.40 18.25 -9.50
N GLY A 470 -26.53 17.89 -8.56
CA GLY A 470 -26.90 17.81 -7.14
C GLY A 470 -26.17 16.72 -6.36
N LYS A 471 -26.91 15.97 -5.53
CA LYS A 471 -26.38 14.83 -4.77
C LYS A 471 -27.15 13.56 -5.12
N ALA A 472 -26.50 12.41 -5.04
CA ALA A 472 -27.09 11.11 -5.27
C ALA A 472 -26.83 10.15 -4.10
N TRP A 473 -27.66 9.12 -4.03
CA TRP A 473 -27.43 7.95 -3.19
C TRP A 473 -27.21 6.72 -4.05
N PHE A 474 -26.41 5.78 -3.55
CA PHE A 474 -26.01 4.57 -4.24
C PHE A 474 -26.26 3.36 -3.35
N MET A 475 -26.89 2.32 -3.90
CA MET A 475 -27.15 1.06 -3.22
C MET A 475 -26.58 -0.10 -4.03
N GLY A 476 -25.73 -0.91 -3.40
CA GLY A 476 -25.25 -2.09 -4.07
C GLY A 476 -24.26 -2.93 -3.27
N SER A 477 -23.66 -3.94 -3.86
CA SER A 477 -23.98 -4.41 -5.22
C SER A 477 -24.55 -5.83 -5.17
N SER A 478 -25.26 -6.19 -6.22
CA SER A 478 -25.52 -7.58 -6.51
C SER A 478 -24.20 -8.30 -6.82
N TYR A 479 -24.22 -9.63 -6.68
CA TYR A 479 -23.07 -10.49 -6.96
C TYR A 479 -23.53 -11.68 -7.79
N GLN A 480 -22.83 -11.92 -8.90
CA GLN A 480 -23.05 -13.05 -9.78
C GLN A 480 -21.72 -13.54 -10.38
N PRO A 481 -21.35 -14.82 -10.22
CA PRO A 481 -20.25 -15.41 -10.97
C PRO A 481 -20.50 -15.33 -12.48
N ASP A 482 -19.47 -14.97 -13.26
CA ASP A 482 -19.58 -14.83 -14.72
C ASP A 482 -19.66 -16.17 -15.47
N THR A 483 -19.60 -17.28 -14.75
CA THR A 483 -19.89 -18.63 -15.24
C THR A 483 -21.39 -18.91 -15.36
N GLN A 484 -22.24 -18.04 -14.82
CA GLN A 484 -23.70 -18.16 -14.88
C GLN A 484 -24.28 -17.20 -15.94
N PRO A 485 -25.43 -17.53 -16.56
CA PRO A 485 -26.14 -16.61 -17.45
C PRO A 485 -26.44 -15.28 -16.73
N GLU A 486 -26.09 -14.15 -17.34
CA GLU A 486 -26.25 -12.84 -16.72
C GLU A 486 -27.73 -12.58 -16.36
N ARG A 487 -27.96 -12.17 -15.11
CA ARG A 487 -29.30 -11.77 -14.63
C ARG A 487 -29.73 -10.46 -15.29
N SER A 488 -31.03 -10.31 -15.52
CA SER A 488 -31.60 -9.02 -15.92
C SER A 488 -31.34 -7.93 -14.89
N ASP A 489 -31.34 -6.69 -15.34
CA ASP A 489 -31.10 -5.50 -14.50
C ASP A 489 -32.15 -5.40 -13.40
N LEU A 490 -33.40 -5.75 -13.72
CA LEU A 490 -34.51 -5.82 -12.76
C LEU A 490 -34.29 -6.89 -11.69
N ALA A 491 -33.78 -8.07 -12.05
CA ALA A 491 -33.46 -9.11 -11.07
C ALA A 491 -32.30 -8.69 -10.15
N ASN A 492 -31.30 -8.01 -10.70
CA ASN A 492 -30.22 -7.42 -9.90
C ASN A 492 -30.72 -6.30 -8.98
N GLN A 493 -31.63 -5.45 -9.46
CA GLN A 493 -32.26 -4.40 -8.67
C GLN A 493 -33.08 -4.97 -7.50
N ALA A 494 -33.83 -6.04 -7.74
CA ALA A 494 -34.56 -6.74 -6.68
C ALA A 494 -33.62 -7.30 -5.60
N ILE A 495 -32.45 -7.81 -5.98
CA ILE A 495 -31.41 -8.25 -5.04
C ILE A 495 -30.86 -7.07 -4.24
N ASN A 496 -30.53 -5.95 -4.90
CA ASN A 496 -30.06 -4.75 -4.20
C ASN A 496 -31.12 -4.17 -3.26
N PHE A 497 -32.40 -4.28 -3.62
CA PHE A 497 -33.50 -3.89 -2.73
C PHE A 497 -33.61 -4.82 -1.51
N ALA A 498 -33.48 -6.13 -1.69
CA ALA A 498 -33.47 -7.09 -0.58
C ALA A 498 -32.29 -6.85 0.37
N HIS A 499 -31.11 -6.54 -0.19
CA HIS A 499 -29.95 -6.06 0.58
C HIS A 499 -30.28 -4.81 1.39
N LEU A 500 -30.95 -3.82 0.79
CA LEU A 500 -31.37 -2.60 1.48
C LEU A 500 -32.40 -2.88 2.58
N GLN A 501 -33.37 -3.76 2.36
CA GLN A 501 -34.34 -4.18 3.36
C GLN A 501 -33.66 -4.80 4.58
N GLN A 502 -32.60 -5.59 4.36
CA GLN A 502 -31.81 -6.14 5.45
C GLN A 502 -30.93 -5.09 6.12
N LEU A 503 -30.35 -4.18 5.34
CA LEU A 503 -29.34 -3.20 5.79
C LEU A 503 -29.94 -1.97 6.47
N LEU A 504 -31.05 -1.42 5.97
CA LEU A 504 -31.75 -0.24 6.50
C LEU A 504 -33.26 -0.38 6.26
N PRO A 505 -33.99 -1.16 7.08
CA PRO A 505 -35.40 -1.51 6.83
C PRO A 505 -36.32 -0.29 6.68
N GLY A 506 -36.18 0.73 7.53
CA GLY A 506 -36.99 1.95 7.47
C GLY A 506 -36.77 2.74 6.18
N LEU A 507 -35.51 2.93 5.77
CA LEU A 507 -35.18 3.56 4.49
C LEU A 507 -35.67 2.72 3.30
N ALA A 508 -35.57 1.39 3.39
CA ALA A 508 -36.06 0.49 2.35
C ALA A 508 -37.57 0.68 2.11
N GLN A 509 -38.36 0.86 3.18
CA GLN A 509 -39.79 1.13 3.10
C GLN A 509 -40.07 2.45 2.38
N GLN A 510 -39.31 3.51 2.69
CA GLN A 510 -39.44 4.82 2.04
C GLN A 510 -39.04 4.78 0.56
N LEU A 511 -38.02 3.98 0.20
CA LEU A 511 -37.53 3.85 -1.17
C LEU A 511 -38.24 2.78 -2.01
N ALA A 512 -39.22 2.06 -1.45
CA ALA A 512 -39.87 0.93 -2.13
C ALA A 512 -40.47 1.30 -3.49
N SER A 513 -41.13 2.46 -3.59
CA SER A 513 -41.71 2.95 -4.85
C SER A 513 -40.65 3.26 -5.90
N ARG A 514 -39.48 3.77 -5.49
CA ARG A 514 -38.34 4.02 -6.38
C ARG A 514 -37.73 2.72 -6.91
N PHE A 515 -37.60 1.71 -6.04
CA PHE A 515 -37.14 0.38 -6.45
C PHE A 515 -38.16 -0.38 -7.30
N ALA A 516 -39.43 -0.01 -7.26
CA ALA A 516 -40.45 -0.51 -8.18
C ALA A 516 -40.49 0.26 -9.52
N SER A 517 -39.94 1.49 -9.56
CA SER A 517 -39.94 2.31 -10.78
C SER A 517 -38.86 1.86 -11.77
N LYS A 518 -39.04 2.21 -13.05
CA LYS A 518 -38.03 2.01 -14.11
C LYS A 518 -37.03 3.16 -14.22
N GLU A 519 -37.01 4.07 -13.24
CA GLU A 519 -36.23 5.31 -13.29
C GLU A 519 -34.89 5.20 -12.56
N LEU A 520 -34.66 4.11 -11.82
CA LEU A 520 -33.37 3.87 -11.17
C LEU A 520 -32.27 3.70 -12.19
N LYS A 521 -31.23 4.52 -12.05
CA LYS A 521 -30.01 4.36 -12.81
C LYS A 521 -29.20 3.23 -12.22
N HIS A 522 -28.33 2.64 -13.03
CA HIS A 522 -27.45 1.57 -12.58
C HIS A 522 -26.06 1.68 -13.20
N TRP A 523 -25.10 1.10 -12.52
CA TRP A 523 -23.77 0.80 -13.04
C TRP A 523 -23.51 -0.71 -12.93
N LYS A 524 -22.86 -1.29 -13.93
CA LYS A 524 -22.44 -2.69 -13.94
C LYS A 524 -20.94 -2.80 -14.17
N GLY A 525 -20.32 -3.79 -13.52
CA GLY A 525 -18.93 -4.14 -13.80
C GLY A 525 -18.58 -5.54 -13.33
N THR A 526 -17.55 -6.12 -13.94
CA THR A 526 -17.06 -7.46 -13.63
C THR A 526 -15.75 -7.38 -12.86
N ARG A 527 -15.75 -7.85 -11.61
CA ARG A 527 -14.57 -7.91 -10.76
C ARG A 527 -13.78 -9.18 -11.08
N CYS A 528 -12.45 -9.12 -10.94
CA CYS A 528 -11.60 -10.31 -10.97
C CYS A 528 -11.35 -10.79 -9.54
N VAL A 529 -11.87 -11.95 -9.18
CA VAL A 529 -11.80 -12.52 -7.82
C VAL A 529 -10.95 -13.76 -7.85
N THR A 530 -9.93 -13.83 -7.00
CA THR A 530 -9.15 -15.05 -6.72
C THR A 530 -9.91 -15.96 -5.75
N GLN A 531 -9.64 -17.27 -5.78
CA GLN A 531 -10.29 -18.22 -4.87
C GLN A 531 -10.07 -17.89 -3.37
N ASP A 532 -8.86 -17.44 -3.02
CA ASP A 532 -8.49 -17.02 -1.66
C ASP A 532 -8.92 -15.58 -1.32
N ARG A 533 -9.52 -14.86 -2.27
CA ARG A 533 -9.98 -13.46 -2.18
C ARG A 533 -8.87 -12.46 -1.88
N LEU A 534 -7.59 -12.82 -2.09
CA LEU A 534 -6.45 -11.94 -2.00
C LEU A 534 -5.92 -11.53 -3.38
N PRO A 535 -5.43 -10.29 -3.56
CA PRO A 535 -4.76 -9.90 -4.79
C PRO A 535 -3.57 -10.81 -5.15
N ALA A 536 -3.22 -10.84 -6.43
CA ALA A 536 -2.00 -11.46 -6.96
C ALA A 536 -1.04 -10.37 -7.43
N VAL A 537 0.07 -10.21 -6.72
CA VAL A 537 1.08 -9.18 -6.95
C VAL A 537 2.50 -9.72 -6.79
N GLY A 538 3.30 -9.56 -7.83
CA GLY A 538 4.69 -10.01 -7.80
C GLY A 538 5.26 -10.33 -9.18
N PRO A 539 6.52 -10.77 -9.21
CA PRO A 539 7.18 -11.17 -10.43
C PRO A 539 6.59 -12.48 -10.97
N LEU A 540 6.57 -12.61 -12.29
CA LEU A 540 6.17 -13.82 -13.02
C LEU A 540 7.41 -14.63 -13.43
N SER A 541 8.38 -14.73 -12.51
CA SER A 541 9.59 -15.55 -12.63
C SER A 541 10.26 -15.64 -11.26
N ARG A 542 11.09 -16.68 -11.07
CA ARG A 542 11.96 -16.83 -9.89
C ARG A 542 13.40 -16.38 -10.16
N GLU A 543 13.66 -15.79 -11.32
CA GLU A 543 14.96 -15.23 -11.67
C GLU A 543 15.32 -14.02 -10.80
N ALA A 544 16.62 -13.70 -10.75
CA ALA A 544 17.11 -12.56 -9.99
C ALA A 544 16.64 -11.20 -10.55
N HIS A 545 16.30 -11.11 -11.83
CA HIS A 545 15.89 -9.86 -12.48
C HIS A 545 14.63 -10.08 -13.33
N PRO A 546 13.46 -10.25 -12.71
CA PRO A 546 12.23 -10.53 -13.44
C PRO A 546 11.76 -9.30 -14.22
N SER A 547 11.44 -9.50 -15.51
CA SER A 547 10.95 -8.44 -16.42
C SER A 547 9.43 -8.47 -16.64
N LEU A 548 8.75 -9.52 -16.18
CA LEU A 548 7.28 -9.65 -16.23
C LEU A 548 6.71 -9.69 -14.81
N TRP A 549 5.64 -8.93 -14.57
CA TRP A 549 5.04 -8.73 -13.26
C TRP A 549 3.52 -8.74 -13.34
N LEU A 550 2.86 -9.19 -12.27
CA LEU A 550 1.41 -9.19 -12.14
C LEU A 550 0.96 -8.24 -11.02
N CYS A 551 -0.16 -7.56 -11.23
CA CYS A 551 -0.91 -6.84 -10.19
C CYS A 551 -2.41 -6.92 -10.51
N ALA A 552 -3.06 -8.01 -10.11
CA ALA A 552 -4.44 -8.32 -10.47
C ALA A 552 -5.20 -9.01 -9.32
N GLY A 553 -6.46 -9.43 -9.56
CA GLY A 553 -7.22 -10.22 -8.59
C GLY A 553 -7.75 -9.43 -7.37
N MET A 554 -7.99 -8.12 -7.52
CA MET A 554 -8.38 -7.23 -6.41
C MET A 554 -9.78 -7.52 -5.80
N GLY A 555 -10.60 -8.35 -6.45
CA GLY A 555 -11.97 -8.64 -6.05
C GLY A 555 -12.81 -7.38 -5.83
N SER A 556 -13.60 -7.37 -4.75
CA SER A 556 -14.40 -6.20 -4.32
C SER A 556 -13.63 -5.22 -3.45
N ARG A 557 -12.32 -5.40 -3.26
CA ARG A 557 -11.50 -4.63 -2.32
C ARG A 557 -10.38 -3.87 -3.03
N GLY A 558 -10.56 -3.52 -4.31
CA GLY A 558 -9.58 -2.75 -5.08
C GLY A 558 -9.24 -1.40 -4.43
N LEU A 559 -10.20 -0.75 -3.78
CA LEU A 559 -9.93 0.47 -3.02
C LEU A 559 -9.14 0.22 -1.72
N SER A 560 -9.21 -0.98 -1.15
CA SER A 560 -8.40 -1.35 0.02
C SER A 560 -7.01 -1.85 -0.37
N PHE A 561 -6.78 -2.33 -1.60
CA PHE A 561 -5.55 -3.04 -1.95
C PHE A 561 -4.69 -2.40 -3.04
N SER A 562 -5.27 -1.64 -3.98
CA SER A 562 -4.55 -1.16 -5.17
C SER A 562 -3.27 -0.39 -4.85
N VAL A 563 -3.28 0.47 -3.82
CA VAL A 563 -2.10 1.24 -3.42
C VAL A 563 -1.08 0.35 -2.68
N LEU A 564 -1.53 -0.54 -1.80
CA LEU A 564 -0.64 -1.48 -1.10
C LEU A 564 0.09 -2.40 -2.10
N CYS A 565 -0.64 -2.97 -3.04
CA CYS A 565 -0.07 -3.84 -4.07
C CYS A 565 0.90 -3.06 -4.98
N ALA A 566 0.56 -1.83 -5.36
CA ALA A 566 1.46 -0.99 -6.15
C ALA A 566 2.76 -0.66 -5.41
N GLU A 567 2.68 -0.27 -4.13
CA GLU A 567 3.87 0.01 -3.32
C GLU A 567 4.69 -1.24 -3.04
N LEU A 568 4.06 -2.40 -2.82
CA LEU A 568 4.76 -3.68 -2.67
C LEU A 568 5.48 -4.08 -3.96
N LEU A 569 4.80 -3.97 -5.11
CA LEU A 569 5.39 -4.25 -6.43
C LEU A 569 6.57 -3.33 -6.70
N ALA A 570 6.39 -2.03 -6.54
CA ALA A 570 7.43 -1.03 -6.78
C ALA A 570 8.62 -1.21 -5.84
N ALA A 571 8.37 -1.54 -4.56
CA ALA A 571 9.44 -1.82 -3.60
C ALA A 571 10.26 -3.06 -3.98
N ARG A 572 9.61 -4.16 -4.38
CA ARG A 572 10.31 -5.37 -4.87
C ARG A 572 11.10 -5.08 -6.14
N LEU A 573 10.52 -4.36 -7.10
CA LEU A 573 11.14 -4.03 -8.38
C LEU A 573 12.38 -3.12 -8.20
N CYS A 574 12.33 -2.21 -7.23
CA CYS A 574 13.38 -1.21 -6.98
C CYS A 574 14.31 -1.57 -5.81
N GLY A 575 14.22 -2.78 -5.23
CA GLY A 575 15.09 -3.20 -4.12
C GLY A 575 14.95 -2.34 -2.86
N GLU A 576 13.72 -1.95 -2.53
CA GLU A 576 13.36 -1.03 -1.44
C GLU A 576 12.66 -1.76 -0.27
N PRO A 577 12.58 -1.14 0.92
CA PRO A 577 11.82 -1.69 2.04
C PRO A 577 10.35 -1.92 1.70
N TRP A 578 9.85 -3.10 2.05
CA TRP A 578 8.46 -3.47 1.80
C TRP A 578 7.50 -2.72 2.73
N PRO A 579 6.26 -2.41 2.27
CA PRO A 579 5.26 -1.73 3.09
C PRO A 579 4.60 -2.64 4.15
N ILE A 580 4.85 -3.95 4.08
CA ILE A 580 4.29 -4.99 4.95
C ILE A 580 5.34 -6.08 5.20
N GLU A 581 5.12 -6.89 6.22
CA GLU A 581 6.00 -8.00 6.61
C GLU A 581 6.07 -9.07 5.53
N ALA A 582 7.23 -9.72 5.40
CA ALA A 582 7.46 -10.78 4.41
C ALA A 582 6.45 -11.93 4.49
N LYS A 583 5.93 -12.25 5.68
CA LYS A 583 4.90 -13.28 5.85
C LYS A 583 3.57 -12.89 5.19
N LEU A 584 3.16 -11.62 5.31
CA LEU A 584 1.94 -11.11 4.70
C LEU A 584 2.12 -10.91 3.19
N ALA A 585 3.27 -10.39 2.76
CA ALA A 585 3.58 -10.22 1.35
C ALA A 585 3.54 -11.54 0.55
N ARG A 586 3.96 -12.67 1.16
CA ARG A 586 3.87 -14.00 0.53
C ARG A 586 2.43 -14.44 0.22
N LEU A 587 1.45 -14.01 1.03
CA LEU A 587 0.03 -14.30 0.76
C LEU A 587 -0.50 -13.56 -0.47
N LEU A 588 0.20 -12.50 -0.87
CA LEU A 588 -0.12 -11.71 -2.05
C LEU A 588 0.69 -12.13 -3.27
N ASP A 589 1.64 -13.07 -3.15
CA ASP A 589 2.55 -13.40 -4.24
C ASP A 589 1.77 -13.86 -5.49
N ALA A 590 2.25 -13.42 -6.67
CA ALA A 590 1.62 -13.77 -7.94
C ALA A 590 1.71 -15.27 -8.24
N LEU A 591 2.73 -15.96 -7.74
CA LEU A 591 3.03 -17.38 -8.00
C LEU A 591 2.81 -18.23 -6.74
N ARG A 592 1.64 -18.10 -6.11
CA ARG A 592 1.26 -18.81 -4.86
C ARG A 592 0.23 -19.93 -5.03
N GLY A 593 -0.31 -20.07 -6.24
CA GLY A 593 -1.38 -21.00 -6.61
C GLY A 593 -0.98 -22.46 -6.54
#